data_AF-A0A9E0T0X3-F1
#
_entry.id   AF-A0A9E0T0X3-F1
#
_cell.length_a   1.000
_cell.length_b   1.000
_cell.length_c   1.000
_cell.angle_alpha   90.00
_cell.angle_beta   90.00
_cell.angle_gamma   90.00
#
_symmetry.space_group_name_H-M   'P 1'
#
loop_
_entity.id
_entity.type
_entity.pdbx_description
1 polymer ?
#
loop_
_entity_poly.entity_id
_entity_poly.type
_entity_poly.pdbx_seq_one_letter_code
_entity_poly.pdbx_strand_id
1 'polypeptide(L)' 'MTPDTVRVLAAAAGLPLGPGRDAIVAGLLAVWLPAANELSLKMSAAEHQDLLPVTVFAHLPPDEEGC' A
#
# COMPACT_ATOMS: atom_id res chain seq x y z
N MET A 1 -8.92 -13.38 -0.38
CA MET A 1 -8.42 -13.46 1.01
C MET A 1 -9.58 -13.91 1.90
N THR A 2 -9.39 -14.88 2.81
CA THR A 2 -10.46 -15.32 3.72
C THR A 2 -10.29 -14.72 5.12
N PRO A 3 -11.35 -14.60 5.94
CA PRO A 3 -11.24 -14.14 7.33
C PRO A 3 -10.30 -14.99 8.18
N ASP A 4 -10.29 -16.32 7.99
CA ASP A 4 -9.36 -17.24 8.65
C ASP A 4 -7.89 -16.90 8.36
N THR A 5 -7.55 -16.66 7.09
CA THR A 5 -6.19 -16.25 6.72
C THR A 5 -5.82 -14.92 7.36
N VAL A 6 -6.75 -13.97 7.43
CA VAL A 6 -6.52 -12.68 8.10
C VAL A 6 -6.25 -12.85 9.59
N ARG A 7 -6.95 -13.77 10.28
CA ARG A 7 -6.68 -14.06 11.70
C ARG A 7 -5.28 -14.62 11.93
N VAL A 8 -4.83 -15.51 11.06
CA VAL A 8 -3.46 -16.06 11.13
C VAL A 8 -2.42 -14.95 10.91
N LEU A 9 -2.63 -14.09 9.91
CA LEU A 9 -1.74 -12.95 9.63
C LEU A 9 -1.73 -11.95 10.80
N ALA A 10 -2.88 -11.65 11.37
CA ALA A 10 -3.01 -10.78 12.54
C ALA A 10 -2.24 -11.31 13.76
N ALA A 11 -2.32 -12.62 14.01
CA ALA A 11 -1.57 -13.28 15.07
C ALA A 11 -0.06 -13.22 14.80
N ALA A 12 0.37 -13.51 13.56
CA ALA A 12 1.78 -13.44 13.16
C ALA A 12 2.36 -12.02 13.27
N ALA A 13 1.56 -10.99 13.00
CA ALA A 13 1.95 -9.59 13.11
C ALA A 13 1.90 -9.04 14.55
N GLY A 14 1.41 -9.81 15.53
CA GLY A 14 1.19 -9.31 16.89
C GLY A 14 0.08 -8.25 16.98
N LEU A 15 -0.84 -8.23 16.01
CA LEU A 15 -1.92 -7.26 15.89
C LEU A 15 -3.29 -7.97 15.97
N PRO A 16 -3.68 -8.48 17.15
CA PRO A 16 -4.93 -9.22 17.30
C PRO A 16 -6.11 -8.33 16.92
N LEU A 17 -6.99 -8.87 16.07
CA LEU A 17 -8.17 -8.16 15.61
C LEU A 17 -9.33 -8.37 16.57
N GLY A 18 -10.03 -7.29 16.89
CA GLY A 18 -11.31 -7.36 17.59
C GLY A 18 -12.38 -8.12 16.77
N PRO A 19 -13.48 -8.54 17.41
CA PRO A 19 -14.52 -9.34 16.77
C PRO A 19 -15.05 -8.72 15.47
N GLY A 20 -15.18 -9.53 14.41
CA GLY A 20 -15.72 -9.11 13.10
C GLY A 20 -14.80 -8.24 12.25
N ARG A 21 -13.63 -7.80 12.76
CA ARG A 21 -12.65 -7.04 11.96
C ARG A 21 -11.95 -7.90 10.92
N ASP A 22 -11.87 -9.21 11.14
CA ASP A 22 -11.31 -10.17 10.19
C ASP A 22 -12.05 -10.16 8.85
N ALA A 23 -13.37 -10.09 8.86
CA ALA A 23 -14.18 -9.99 7.64
C ALA A 23 -13.94 -8.67 6.87
N ILE A 24 -13.87 -7.54 7.57
CA ILE A 24 -13.61 -6.22 6.96
C ILE A 24 -12.23 -6.18 6.33
N VAL A 25 -11.21 -6.61 7.08
CA VAL A 25 -9.83 -6.63 6.60
C VAL A 25 -9.66 -7.64 5.46
N ALA A 26 -10.36 -8.78 5.49
CA ALA A 26 -10.35 -9.73 4.38
C ALA A 26 -10.86 -9.11 3.08
N GLY A 27 -11.94 -8.33 3.13
CA GLY A 27 -12.47 -7.60 1.97
C GLY A 27 -11.46 -6.57 1.43
N LEU A 28 -10.85 -5.78 2.32
CA LEU A 28 -9.84 -4.78 1.92
C LEU A 28 -8.61 -5.44 1.27
N LEU A 29 -8.04 -6.47 1.92
CA LEU A 29 -6.87 -7.17 1.41
C LEU A 29 -7.16 -7.93 0.12
N ALA A 30 -8.40 -8.38 -0.11
CA ALA A 30 -8.78 -9.00 -1.37
C ALA A 30 -8.68 -8.03 -2.56
N VAL A 31 -8.90 -6.74 -2.33
CA VAL A 31 -8.77 -5.69 -3.36
C VAL A 31 -7.32 -5.19 -3.46
N TRP A 32 -6.65 -4.98 -2.33
CA TRP A 32 -5.33 -4.36 -2.30
C TRP A 32 -4.21 -5.30 -2.73
N LEU A 33 -4.28 -6.59 -2.38
CA LEU A 33 -3.19 -7.53 -2.65
C LEU A 33 -2.89 -7.70 -4.15
N PRO A 34 -3.89 -7.87 -5.05
CA PRO A 34 -3.63 -7.91 -6.48
C PRO A 34 -2.93 -6.64 -7.00
N ALA A 35 -3.42 -5.46 -6.62
CA ALA A 35 -2.86 -4.18 -7.05
C ALA A 35 -1.43 -3.97 -6.53
N ALA A 36 -1.16 -4.34 -5.27
CA ALA A 36 0.17 -4.29 -4.70
C ALA A 36 1.15 -5.24 -5.42
N ASN A 37 0.69 -6.44 -5.78
CA ASN A 37 1.50 -7.39 -6.54
C ASN A 37 1.80 -6.90 -7.95
N GLU A 38 0.83 -6.30 -8.64
CA GLU A 38 1.02 -5.69 -9.96
C GLU A 38 2.07 -4.57 -9.90
N LEU A 39 1.96 -3.69 -8.91
CA LEU A 39 2.96 -2.65 -8.69
C LEU A 39 4.34 -3.24 -8.39
N SER A 40 4.41 -4.26 -7.52
CA SER A 40 5.67 -4.91 -7.19
C SER A 40 6.32 -5.55 -8.41
N LEU A 41 5.54 -6.20 -9.28
CA LEU A 41 6.04 -6.77 -10.53
C LEU A 41 6.60 -5.68 -11.44
N LYS A 42 5.83 -4.60 -11.63
CA LYS A 42 6.27 -3.44 -12.41
C LYS A 42 7.59 -2.90 -11.87
N MET A 43 7.67 -2.57 -10.58
CA MET A 43 8.88 -2.01 -9.97
C MET A 43 10.08 -2.98 -9.95
N SER A 44 9.84 -4.29 -10.05
CA SER A 44 10.92 -5.29 -10.16
C SER A 44 11.51 -5.44 -11.56
N ALA A 45 10.85 -4.88 -12.59
CA ALA A 45 11.32 -4.97 -13.96
C ALA A 45 12.64 -4.22 -14.16
N ALA A 46 13.51 -4.74 -15.04
CA ALA A 46 14.84 -4.17 -15.31
C ALA A 46 14.78 -2.69 -15.71
N GLU A 47 13.78 -2.31 -16.49
CA GLU A 47 13.53 -0.93 -16.92
C GLU A 47 13.16 0.05 -15.79
N HIS A 48 12.92 -0.45 -14.58
CA HIS A 48 12.51 0.36 -13.42
C HIS A 48 13.48 0.24 -12.23
N GLN A 49 14.59 -0.50 -12.37
CA GLN A 49 15.55 -0.74 -11.28
C GLN A 49 16.25 0.54 -10.79
N ASP A 50 16.47 1.50 -11.69
CA ASP A 50 17.12 2.77 -11.36
C ASP A 50 16.11 3.88 -10.96
N LEU A 51 14.81 3.57 -10.88
CA LEU A 51 13.81 4.54 -10.44
C LEU A 51 13.94 4.78 -8.93
N LEU A 52 14.20 6.04 -8.57
CA LEU A 52 14.15 6.50 -7.19
C LEU A 52 12.75 7.04 -6.85
N PRO A 53 12.23 6.81 -5.65
CA PRO A 53 10.99 7.43 -5.21
C PRO A 53 11.15 8.96 -5.28
N VAL A 54 10.08 9.67 -5.66
CA VAL A 54 10.04 11.13 -5.58
C VAL A 54 10.02 11.50 -4.10
N THR A 55 11.18 11.85 -3.55
CA THR A 55 11.33 12.24 -2.14
C THR A 55 11.23 13.74 -1.92
N VAL A 56 11.12 14.53 -3.00
CA VAL A 56 10.98 15.99 -2.93
C VAL A 56 9.52 16.35 -3.18
N PHE A 57 8.85 16.81 -2.13
CA PHE A 57 7.59 17.53 -2.28
C PHE A 57 7.90 18.94 -2.80
N ALA A 58 7.93 19.11 -4.12
CA ALA A 58 7.99 20.44 -4.71
C ALA A 58 6.59 21.08 -4.56
N HIS A 59 6.39 21.86 -3.49
CA HIS A 59 5.32 22.84 -3.50
C HIS A 59 5.64 23.87 -4.58
N LEU A 60 4.71 24.11 -5.51
CA LEU A 60 4.79 25.27 -6.40
C LEU A 60 4.84 26.51 -5.48
N PRO A 61 5.88 27.36 -5.54
CA PRO A 61 5.83 28.62 -4.82
C PRO A 61 4.59 29.38 -5.30
N PRO A 62 3.84 30.06 -4.41
CA PRO A 62 2.74 30.92 -4.85
C PRO A 62 3.30 31.89 -5.88
N ASP A 63 2.59 32.05 -7.00
CA ASP A 63 2.96 32.96 -8.07
C ASP A 63 3.30 34.32 -7.44
N GLU A 64 4.55 34.76 -7.57
CA GLU A 64 4.92 36.13 -7.21
C GLU A 64 4.20 37.05 -8.19
N GLU A 65 2.99 37.49 -7.82
CA GLU A 65 2.28 38.57 -8.48
C GLU A 65 3.22 39.78 -8.47
N GLY A 66 3.65 40.16 -9.68
CA GLY A 66 4.65 41.20 -9.88
C GLY A 66 4.19 42.58 -9.41
N CYS A 67 5.19 43.33 -8.92
CA CYS A 67 5.28 44.79 -8.76
C CYS A 67 4.24 45.50 -7.86
#